data_AF-A0A5E4XJN9-F1
#
_entry.id   AF-A0A5E4XJN9-F1
#
_cell.length_a   1.000
_cell.length_b   1.000
_cell.length_c   1.000
_cell.angle_alpha   90.00
_cell.angle_beta   90.00
_cell.angle_gamma   90.00
#
_symmetry.space_group_name_H-M   'P 1'
#
loop_
_entity.id
_entity.type
_entity.pdbx_description
1 polymer ?
#
loop_
_entity_poly.entity_id
_entity_poly.type
_entity_poly.pdbx_seq_one_letter_code
_entity_poly.pdbx_strand_id
1 'polypeptide(L)'
;MDLTQINQLAMSSGGTLYLMVLLAFVGITVIVDRGLRLRRTFRGGERIVTAVSALPMIDVHDADELRAAATGLPHGRLLDAYAHNLKRVHGGDMEAVIDEAIYLEVPRVDRGLWVLDTVITVAPLLGLFGTIVGMFHAFDVLGAAGGDPTQVTSGVAEALIATACGLAIAMSHLWFFNAMQDTVRQTVHQMDTLKRLLLNRHSASQQAVEPTGVVLRHERASA
;
A
#
# COMPACT_ATOMS: atom_id res chain seq x y z
N MET A 1 25.12 -25.34 -5.87
CA MET A 1 24.25 -25.96 -4.86
C MET A 1 23.41 -26.99 -5.60
N ASP A 2 23.70 -28.26 -5.41
CA ASP A 2 22.90 -29.34 -6.00
C ASP A 2 21.56 -29.48 -5.27
N LEU A 3 20.51 -29.89 -5.99
CA LEU A 3 19.18 -30.12 -5.41
C LEU A 3 19.20 -31.13 -4.24
N THR A 4 20.16 -32.05 -4.24
CA THR A 4 20.37 -33.06 -3.19
C THR A 4 20.87 -32.44 -1.88
N GLN A 5 21.75 -31.44 -1.95
CA GLN A 5 22.25 -30.71 -0.78
C GLN A 5 21.15 -29.85 -0.15
N ILE A 6 20.32 -29.19 -0.96
CA ILE A 6 19.17 -28.42 -0.47
C ILE A 6 18.16 -29.34 0.24
N ASN A 7 17.92 -30.54 -0.30
CA ASN A 7 17.03 -31.53 0.31
C ASN A 7 17.58 -32.05 1.65
N GLN A 8 18.89 -32.32 1.74
CA GLN A 8 19.55 -32.69 3.01
C GLN A 8 19.44 -31.58 4.07
N LEU A 9 19.74 -30.32 3.72
CA LEU A 9 19.59 -29.19 4.64
C LEU A 9 18.13 -28.97 5.07
N ALA A 10 17.17 -29.18 4.17
CA ALA A 10 15.76 -29.01 4.49
C ALA A 10 15.24 -30.11 5.42
N MET A 11 15.74 -31.34 5.29
CA MET A 11 15.42 -32.43 6.21
C MET A 11 16.11 -32.27 7.58
N SER A 12 17.36 -31.78 7.63
CA SER A 12 18.08 -31.58 8.90
C SER A 12 17.52 -30.42 9.75
N SER A 13 16.90 -29.42 9.11
CA SER A 13 16.25 -28.28 9.77
C SER A 13 14.76 -28.49 10.09
N GLY A 14 14.28 -29.73 10.06
CA GLY A 14 12.87 -30.07 10.36
C GLY A 14 11.86 -29.54 9.33
N GLY A 15 12.28 -29.28 8.09
CA GLY A 15 11.43 -28.79 7.01
C GLY A 15 11.22 -27.28 6.98
N THR A 16 11.86 -26.53 7.88
CA THR A 16 11.70 -25.06 8.00
C THR A 16 12.13 -24.31 6.73
N LEU A 17 13.16 -24.78 6.03
CA LEU A 17 13.59 -24.22 4.75
C LEU A 17 12.51 -24.30 3.66
N TYR A 18 11.71 -25.37 3.60
CA TYR A 18 10.60 -25.45 2.63
C TYR A 18 9.52 -24.41 2.92
N LEU A 19 9.22 -24.18 4.21
CA LEU A 19 8.26 -23.17 4.63
C LEU A 19 8.76 -21.75 4.32
N MET A 20 10.06 -21.49 4.47
CA MET A 20 10.67 -20.22 4.08
C MET A 20 10.60 -19.95 2.58
N VAL A 21 10.89 -20.96 1.76
CA VAL A 21 10.79 -20.83 0.30
C VAL A 21 9.33 -20.55 -0.11
N LEU A 22 8.37 -21.21 0.52
CA LEU A 22 6.95 -20.92 0.31
C LEU A 22 6.59 -19.48 0.70
N LEU A 23 7.04 -19.00 1.88
CA LEU A 23 6.83 -17.63 2.32
C LEU A 23 7.46 -16.60 1.36
N ALA A 24 8.68 -16.86 0.89
CA ALA A 24 9.34 -16.01 -0.10
C ALA A 24 8.55 -15.97 -1.42
N PHE A 25 8.04 -17.11 -1.89
CA PHE A 25 7.22 -17.16 -3.10
C PHE A 25 5.91 -16.38 -2.95
N VAL A 26 5.23 -16.53 -1.81
CA VAL A 26 4.02 -15.75 -1.47
C VAL A 26 4.34 -14.25 -1.41
N GLY A 27 5.43 -13.88 -0.74
CA GLY A 27 5.88 -12.49 -0.63
C GLY A 27 6.18 -11.86 -2.00
N ILE A 28 6.92 -12.55 -2.87
CA ILE A 28 7.19 -12.10 -4.24
C ILE A 28 5.90 -11.94 -5.05
N THR A 29 4.97 -12.90 -4.93
CA THR A 29 3.67 -12.83 -5.63
C THR A 29 2.91 -11.58 -5.21
N VAL A 30 2.86 -11.28 -3.91
CA VAL A 30 2.23 -10.05 -3.39
C VAL A 30 2.97 -8.80 -3.87
N ILE A 31 4.30 -8.77 -3.84
CA ILE A 31 5.10 -7.63 -4.31
C ILE A 31 4.77 -7.29 -5.76
N VAL A 32 4.74 -8.29 -6.66
CA VAL A 32 4.45 -8.06 -8.07
C VAL A 32 3.01 -7.60 -8.27
N ASP A 33 2.06 -8.36 -7.73
CA ASP A 33 0.64 -8.12 -7.92
C ASP A 33 0.18 -6.78 -7.34
N ARG A 34 0.55 -6.50 -6.08
CA ARG A 34 0.21 -5.24 -5.42
C ARG A 34 1.08 -4.09 -5.88
N GLY A 35 2.36 -4.30 -6.15
CA GLY A 35 3.26 -3.27 -6.65
C GLY A 35 2.80 -2.70 -7.99
N LEU A 36 2.35 -3.55 -8.92
CA LEU A 36 1.81 -3.11 -10.21
C LEU A 36 0.48 -2.37 -10.05
N ARG A 37 -0.44 -2.89 -9.22
CA ARG A 37 -1.72 -2.23 -8.96
C ARG A 37 -1.54 -0.85 -8.33
N LEU A 38 -0.71 -0.77 -7.30
CA LEU A 38 -0.49 0.48 -6.57
C LEU A 38 0.22 1.53 -7.43
N ARG A 39 1.21 1.12 -8.24
CA ARG A 39 1.84 2.00 -9.24
C ARG A 39 0.86 2.52 -10.29
N ARG A 40 -0.06 1.68 -10.76
CA ARG A 40 -1.13 2.11 -11.69
C ARG A 40 -2.04 3.13 -11.01
N THR A 41 -2.45 2.86 -9.77
CA THR A 41 -3.28 3.77 -8.99
C THR A 41 -2.63 5.13 -8.78
N PHE A 42 -1.38 5.15 -8.34
CA PHE A 42 -0.62 6.37 -8.08
C PHE A 42 -0.46 7.24 -9.35
N ARG A 43 0.00 6.63 -10.46
CA ARG A 43 0.15 7.34 -11.75
C ARG A 43 -1.19 7.81 -12.33
N GLY A 44 -2.24 7.02 -12.15
CA GLY A 44 -3.60 7.42 -12.54
C GLY A 44 -4.09 8.62 -11.72
N GLY A 45 -3.88 8.59 -10.41
CA GLY A 45 -4.20 9.69 -9.49
C GLY A 45 -3.50 10.99 -9.86
N GLU A 46 -2.20 10.92 -10.13
CA GLU A 46 -1.39 12.06 -10.58
C GLU A 46 -2.00 12.74 -11.82
N ARG A 47 -2.42 11.95 -12.82
CA ARG A 47 -3.08 12.47 -14.03
C ARG A 47 -4.38 13.19 -13.72
N ILE A 48 -5.19 12.64 -12.82
CA ILE A 48 -6.46 13.26 -12.41
C ILE A 48 -6.22 14.56 -11.64
N VAL A 49 -5.30 14.56 -10.68
CA VAL A 49 -4.93 15.77 -9.93
C VAL A 49 -4.42 16.86 -10.87
N THR A 50 -3.55 16.52 -11.82
CA THR A 50 -3.07 17.48 -12.84
C THR A 50 -4.21 17.99 -13.71
N ALA A 51 -5.10 17.12 -14.19
CA ALA A 51 -6.25 17.52 -15.01
C ALA A 51 -7.16 18.51 -14.26
N VAL A 52 -7.51 18.21 -13.00
CA VAL A 52 -8.33 19.11 -12.16
C VAL A 52 -7.61 20.43 -11.88
N SER A 53 -6.30 20.40 -11.63
CA SER A 53 -5.52 21.61 -11.34
C SER A 53 -5.50 22.60 -12.51
N ALA A 54 -5.54 22.10 -13.75
CA ALA A 54 -5.52 22.89 -14.97
C ALA A 54 -6.86 23.59 -15.26
N LEU A 55 -7.96 23.13 -14.66
CA LEU A 55 -9.27 23.73 -14.83
C LEU A 55 -9.43 24.96 -13.91
N PRO A 56 -9.88 26.12 -14.42
CA PRO A 56 -10.15 27.30 -13.59
C PRO A 56 -11.46 27.20 -12.80
N MET A 57 -12.45 26.49 -13.34
CA MET A 57 -13.74 26.15 -12.74
C MET A 57 -14.09 24.72 -13.18
N ILE A 58 -14.86 24.00 -12.37
CA ILE A 58 -15.35 22.66 -12.72
C ILE A 58 -16.85 22.78 -12.98
N ASP A 59 -17.27 22.63 -14.23
CA ASP A 59 -18.68 22.47 -14.57
C ASP A 59 -19.09 20.99 -14.49
N VAL A 60 -20.39 20.71 -14.60
CA VAL A 60 -20.97 19.37 -14.63
C VAL A 60 -20.35 18.51 -15.72
N HIS A 61 -20.07 19.09 -16.90
CA HIS A 61 -19.45 18.38 -18.01
C HIS A 61 -18.01 17.94 -17.70
N ASP A 62 -17.20 18.84 -17.14
CA ASP A 62 -15.83 18.53 -16.74
C ASP A 62 -15.80 17.45 -15.65
N ALA A 63 -16.74 17.52 -14.70
CA ALA A 63 -16.88 16.52 -13.65
C ALA A 63 -17.20 15.13 -14.20
N ASP A 64 -18.06 15.03 -15.21
CA ASP A 64 -18.39 13.76 -15.88
C ASP A 64 -17.22 13.21 -16.70
N GLU A 65 -16.44 14.07 -17.38
CA GLU A 65 -15.24 13.66 -18.12
C GLU A 65 -14.13 13.15 -17.18
N LEU A 66 -13.86 13.89 -16.11
CA LEU A 66 -12.90 13.50 -15.07
C LEU A 66 -13.30 12.17 -14.41
N ARG A 67 -14.60 11.99 -14.14
CA ARG A 67 -15.15 10.74 -13.61
C ARG A 67 -14.91 9.57 -14.55
N ALA A 68 -15.20 9.74 -15.84
CA ALA A 68 -14.96 8.71 -16.85
C ALA A 68 -13.46 8.34 -16.93
N ALA A 69 -12.57 9.34 -16.90
CA ALA A 69 -11.12 9.14 -16.90
C ALA A 69 -10.59 8.46 -15.62
N ALA A 70 -11.30 8.60 -14.50
CA ALA A 70 -10.91 8.06 -13.21
C ALA A 70 -11.53 6.68 -12.87
N THR A 71 -12.19 6.04 -13.83
CA THR A 71 -12.86 4.74 -13.63
C THR A 71 -11.91 3.68 -13.07
N GLY A 72 -12.27 3.07 -11.94
CA GLY A 72 -11.45 2.03 -11.29
C GLY A 72 -10.30 2.55 -10.42
N LEU A 73 -10.15 3.87 -10.26
CA LEU A 73 -9.20 4.51 -9.35
C LEU A 73 -9.91 5.00 -8.07
N PRO A 74 -9.22 5.09 -6.93
CA PRO A 74 -9.75 5.70 -5.70
C PRO A 74 -10.19 7.15 -5.93
N HIS A 75 -9.42 7.91 -6.73
CA HIS A 75 -9.73 9.27 -7.13
C HIS A 75 -11.07 9.38 -7.88
N GLY A 76 -11.48 8.34 -8.60
CA GLY A 76 -12.78 8.31 -9.30
C GLY A 76 -13.95 8.26 -8.34
N ARG A 77 -13.79 7.62 -7.18
CA ARG A 77 -14.84 7.59 -6.14
C ARG A 77 -15.06 8.94 -5.48
N LEU A 78 -13.98 9.72 -5.33
CA LEU A 78 -14.07 11.11 -4.86
C LEU A 78 -14.82 11.97 -5.89
N LEU A 79 -14.49 11.80 -7.17
CA LEU A 79 -15.18 12.49 -8.26
C LEU A 79 -16.65 12.05 -8.39
N ASP A 80 -16.95 10.77 -8.17
CA ASP A 80 -18.33 10.26 -8.07
C ASP A 80 -19.09 10.96 -6.94
N ALA A 81 -18.51 10.98 -5.74
CA ALA A 81 -19.12 11.64 -4.57
C ALA A 81 -19.30 13.15 -4.83
N TYR A 82 -18.35 13.77 -5.53
CA TYR A 82 -18.42 15.16 -5.93
C TYR A 82 -19.57 15.44 -6.91
N ALA A 83 -19.59 14.74 -8.04
CA ALA A 83 -20.56 14.96 -9.10
C ALA A 83 -22.02 14.69 -8.67
N HIS A 84 -22.26 13.64 -7.86
CA HIS A 84 -23.61 13.33 -7.37
C HIS A 84 -24.18 14.38 -6.41
N ASN A 85 -23.32 15.13 -5.72
CA ASN A 85 -23.72 16.11 -4.72
C ASN A 85 -23.61 17.56 -5.20
N LEU A 86 -23.01 17.78 -6.39
CA LEU A 86 -22.80 19.09 -7.00
C LEU A 86 -24.06 19.96 -7.08
N LYS A 87 -25.23 19.34 -7.30
CA LYS A 87 -26.54 20.03 -7.40
C LYS A 87 -27.36 20.00 -6.10
N ARG A 88 -26.97 19.17 -5.13
CA ARG A 88 -27.76 18.91 -3.91
C ARG A 88 -27.22 19.63 -2.69
N VAL A 89 -25.91 19.84 -2.64
CA VAL A 89 -25.21 20.36 -1.46
C VAL A 89 -24.71 21.77 -1.78
N HIS A 90 -25.11 22.74 -0.97
CA HIS A 90 -24.63 24.14 -1.04
C HIS A 90 -23.87 24.43 0.27
N GLY A 91 -22.70 25.05 0.21
CA GLY A 91 -21.87 25.38 1.38
C GLY A 91 -20.96 24.25 1.90
N GLY A 92 -20.55 24.34 3.18
CA GLY A 92 -19.49 23.53 3.82
C GLY A 92 -19.76 22.02 3.96
N ASP A 93 -20.97 21.55 3.66
CA ASP A 93 -21.32 20.13 3.70
C ASP A 93 -20.61 19.30 2.61
N MET A 94 -20.10 19.95 1.56
CA MET A 94 -19.39 19.28 0.47
C MET A 94 -18.06 18.64 0.92
N GLU A 95 -17.39 19.27 1.88
CA GLU A 95 -16.14 18.73 2.44
C GLU A 95 -16.37 17.40 3.14
N ALA A 96 -17.44 17.32 3.97
CA ALA A 96 -17.79 16.12 4.71
C ALA A 96 -18.09 14.93 3.77
N VAL A 97 -18.77 15.18 2.66
CA VAL A 97 -19.08 14.16 1.63
C VAL A 97 -17.80 13.61 0.99
N ILE A 98 -16.85 14.48 0.65
CA ILE A 98 -15.59 14.04 0.04
C ILE A 98 -14.72 13.32 1.07
N ASP A 99 -14.69 13.79 2.32
CA ASP A 99 -13.95 13.13 3.41
C ASP A 99 -14.49 11.73 3.68
N GLU A 100 -15.81 11.54 3.70
CA GLU A 100 -16.43 10.21 3.81
C GLU A 100 -15.94 9.28 2.69
N ALA A 101 -15.89 9.77 1.44
CA ALA A 101 -15.37 8.99 0.32
C ALA A 101 -13.88 8.64 0.48
N ILE A 102 -13.06 9.55 1.01
CA ILE A 102 -11.64 9.28 1.33
C ILE A 102 -11.55 8.17 2.38
N TYR A 103 -12.26 8.30 3.50
CA TYR A 103 -12.24 7.32 4.59
C TYR A 103 -12.62 5.91 4.14
N LEU A 104 -13.56 5.78 3.20
CA LEU A 104 -13.97 4.49 2.64
C LEU A 104 -12.94 3.87 1.68
N GLU A 105 -12.11 4.69 1.04
CA GLU A 105 -11.13 4.25 0.04
C GLU A 105 -9.73 4.00 0.61
N VAL A 106 -9.30 4.71 1.66
CA VAL A 106 -7.96 4.52 2.28
C VAL A 106 -7.68 3.04 2.62
N PRO A 107 -8.57 2.28 3.29
CA PRO A 107 -8.32 0.86 3.59
C PRO A 107 -8.21 -0.03 2.35
N ARG A 108 -8.79 0.38 1.22
CA ARG A 108 -8.75 -0.37 -0.05
C ARG A 108 -7.39 -0.23 -0.73
N VAL A 109 -6.76 0.94 -0.61
CA VAL A 109 -5.41 1.22 -1.10
C VAL A 109 -4.37 0.43 -0.30
N ASP A 110 -4.54 0.34 1.02
CA ASP A 110 -3.62 -0.38 1.92
C ASP A 110 -3.80 -1.91 1.92
N ARG A 111 -4.86 -2.41 1.26
CA ARG A 111 -5.21 -3.83 1.30
C ARG A 111 -4.07 -4.72 0.79
N GLY A 112 -3.70 -5.70 1.61
CA GLY A 112 -2.75 -6.76 1.24
C GLY A 112 -1.29 -6.48 1.60
N LEU A 113 -0.94 -5.27 2.06
CA LEU A 113 0.39 -4.99 2.60
C LEU A 113 0.68 -5.79 3.88
N TRP A 114 -0.34 -6.11 4.67
CA TRP A 114 -0.23 -6.94 5.88
C TRP A 114 0.38 -8.33 5.64
N VAL A 115 0.17 -8.91 4.45
CA VAL A 115 0.75 -10.22 4.10
C VAL A 115 2.27 -10.09 3.98
N LEU A 116 2.73 -9.00 3.38
CA LEU A 116 4.15 -8.73 3.22
C LEU A 116 4.82 -8.44 4.57
N ASP A 117 4.15 -7.69 5.44
CA ASP A 117 4.57 -7.48 6.83
C ASP A 117 4.69 -8.80 7.61
N THR A 118 3.71 -9.70 7.43
CA THR A 118 3.76 -11.05 8.01
C THR A 118 4.96 -11.86 7.48
N VAL A 119 5.26 -11.80 6.18
CA VAL A 119 6.43 -12.50 5.61
C VAL A 119 7.73 -11.95 6.19
N ILE A 120 7.86 -10.63 6.31
CA ILE A 120 9.05 -9.97 6.86
C ILE A 120 9.28 -10.33 8.32
N THR A 121 8.22 -10.45 9.11
CA THR A 121 8.29 -10.77 10.53
C THR A 121 8.46 -12.27 10.80
N VAL A 122 7.78 -13.14 10.05
CA VAL A 122 7.81 -14.60 10.27
C VAL A 122 9.06 -15.25 9.68
N ALA A 123 9.62 -14.76 8.56
CA ALA A 123 10.79 -15.39 7.93
C ALA A 123 12.03 -15.48 8.85
N PRO A 124 12.43 -14.43 9.59
CA PRO A 124 13.55 -14.50 10.55
C PRO A 124 13.24 -15.42 11.73
N LEU A 125 12.00 -15.42 12.22
CA LEU A 125 11.57 -16.29 13.32
C LEU A 125 11.64 -17.76 12.93
N LEU A 126 11.29 -18.10 11.68
CA LEU A 126 11.48 -19.44 11.15
C LEU A 126 12.95 -19.82 11.01
N GLY A 127 13.83 -18.85 10.75
CA GLY A 127 15.28 -19.08 10.67
C GLY A 127 15.86 -19.42 12.02
N LEU A 128 15.50 -18.62 13.02
CA LEU A 128 15.84 -18.90 14.41
C LEU A 128 15.29 -20.26 14.84
N PHE A 129 14.03 -20.58 14.50
CA PHE A 129 13.47 -21.89 14.80
C PHE A 129 14.24 -23.03 14.11
N GLY A 130 14.61 -22.85 12.84
CA GLY A 130 15.47 -23.78 12.11
C GLY A 130 16.81 -24.00 12.79
N THR A 131 17.42 -22.96 13.38
CA THR A 131 18.66 -23.13 14.16
C THR A 131 18.45 -23.96 15.43
N ILE A 132 17.33 -23.77 16.13
CA ILE A 132 17.00 -24.53 17.35
C ILE A 132 16.85 -26.01 17.00
N VAL A 133 16.13 -26.33 15.92
CA VAL A 133 15.95 -27.71 15.45
C VAL A 133 17.28 -28.32 15.00
N GLY A 134 18.07 -27.60 14.21
CA GLY A 134 19.37 -28.08 13.74
C GLY A 134 20.36 -28.34 14.89
N MET A 135 20.40 -27.46 15.89
CA MET A 135 21.22 -27.67 17.09
C MET A 135 20.73 -28.87 17.92
N PHE A 136 19.41 -29.07 18.03
CA PHE A 136 18.86 -30.24 18.72
C PHE A 136 19.33 -31.55 18.07
N HIS A 137 19.27 -31.65 16.74
CA HIS A 137 19.78 -32.82 16.01
C HIS A 137 21.30 -32.99 16.13
N ALA A 138 22.07 -31.89 16.08
CA ALA A 138 23.52 -31.95 16.22
C ALA A 138 23.95 -32.51 17.60
N PHE A 139 23.26 -32.14 18.68
CA PHE A 139 23.56 -32.65 20.02
C PHE A 139 23.08 -34.08 20.26
N ASP A 140 21.99 -34.50 19.61
CA ASP A 140 21.51 -35.89 19.68
C ASP A 140 22.54 -36.88 19.11
N VAL A 141 23.19 -36.52 17.99
CA VAL A 141 24.29 -37.30 17.39
C VAL A 141 25.49 -37.43 18.32
N LEU A 142 25.80 -36.39 19.11
CA LEU A 142 26.91 -36.42 20.07
C LEU A 142 26.60 -37.30 21.29
N GLY A 143 25.33 -37.35 21.72
CA GLY A 143 24.88 -38.16 22.84
C GLY A 143 24.82 -39.66 22.54
N ALA A 144 24.82 -40.05 21.27
CA ALA A 144 24.87 -41.45 20.84
C ALA A 144 26.26 -42.07 21.11
N ALA A 145 26.28 -43.35 21.48
CA ALA A 145 27.53 -44.08 21.76
C ALA A 145 28.42 -44.13 20.50
N GLY A 146 29.57 -43.44 20.56
CA GLY A 146 30.51 -43.30 19.43
C GLY A 146 30.36 -42.00 18.62
N GLY A 147 29.67 -40.98 19.13
CA GLY A 147 29.49 -39.69 18.45
C GLY A 147 30.82 -39.00 18.09
N ASP A 148 30.97 -38.63 16.82
CA ASP A 148 32.11 -37.88 16.30
C ASP A 148 31.87 -36.35 16.47
N PRO A 149 32.74 -35.63 17.20
CA PRO A 149 32.63 -34.17 17.37
C PRO A 149 32.57 -33.39 16.05
N THR A 150 33.12 -33.93 14.97
CA THR A 150 33.09 -33.29 13.64
C THR A 150 31.69 -33.26 13.02
N GLN A 151 30.80 -34.19 13.38
CA GLN A 151 29.41 -34.17 12.90
C GLN A 151 28.61 -33.06 13.58
N VAL A 152 28.91 -32.73 14.84
CA VAL A 152 28.26 -31.65 15.58
C VAL A 152 28.60 -30.30 14.96
N THR A 153 29.88 -30.05 14.66
CA THR A 153 30.30 -28.80 14.01
C THR A 153 29.69 -28.63 12.63
N SER A 154 29.52 -29.72 11.86
CA SER A 154 28.76 -29.70 10.60
C SER A 154 27.29 -29.34 10.81
N GLY A 155 26.61 -29.98 11.76
CA GLY A 155 25.19 -29.72 12.05
C GLY A 155 24.92 -28.29 12.52
N VAL A 156 25.82 -27.71 13.32
CA VAL A 156 25.74 -26.29 13.73
C VAL A 156 25.90 -25.35 12.53
N ALA A 157 26.83 -25.65 11.62
CA ALA A 157 27.02 -24.83 10.42
C ALA A 157 25.78 -24.86 9.51
N GLU A 158 25.15 -26.02 9.32
CA GLU A 158 23.88 -26.15 8.58
C GLU A 158 22.76 -25.35 9.24
N ALA A 159 22.65 -25.43 10.56
CA ALA A 159 21.65 -24.70 11.33
C ALA A 159 21.77 -23.18 11.10
N LEU A 160 22.98 -22.63 11.11
CA LEU A 160 23.23 -21.20 10.89
C LEU A 160 22.81 -20.71 9.49
N ILE A 161 22.90 -21.58 8.48
CA ILE A 161 22.46 -21.25 7.12
C ILE A 161 20.95 -20.97 7.11
N ALA A 162 20.13 -21.71 7.87
CA ALA A 162 18.69 -21.48 7.95
C ALA A 162 18.36 -20.05 8.47
N THR A 163 19.08 -19.58 9.49
CA THR A 163 18.93 -18.20 9.99
C THR A 163 19.36 -17.16 8.96
N ALA A 164 20.49 -17.37 8.29
CA ALA A 164 20.96 -16.47 7.24
C ALA A 164 19.93 -16.36 6.10
N CYS A 165 19.30 -17.47 5.70
CA CYS A 165 18.22 -17.49 4.71
C CYS A 165 16.99 -16.71 5.18
N GLY A 166 16.52 -16.93 6.41
CA GLY A 166 15.36 -16.22 6.97
C GLY A 166 15.57 -14.70 7.00
N LEU A 167 16.77 -14.26 7.40
CA LEU A 167 17.16 -12.85 7.38
C LEU A 167 17.23 -12.28 5.96
N ALA A 168 17.84 -13.01 5.02
CA ALA A 168 17.94 -12.56 3.63
C ALA A 168 16.55 -12.37 2.97
N ILE A 169 15.61 -13.27 3.25
CA ILE A 169 14.22 -13.15 2.80
C ILE A 169 13.57 -11.90 3.41
N ALA A 170 13.67 -11.70 4.72
CA ALA A 170 13.08 -10.53 5.38
C ALA A 170 13.66 -9.20 4.86
N MET A 171 14.97 -9.11 4.73
CA MET A 171 15.65 -7.90 4.25
C MET A 171 15.23 -7.54 2.82
N SER A 172 15.17 -8.51 1.93
CA SER A 172 14.74 -8.28 0.54
C SER A 172 13.28 -7.80 0.46
N HIS A 173 12.37 -8.42 1.22
CA HIS A 173 10.96 -8.06 1.22
C HIS A 173 10.70 -6.70 1.89
N LEU A 174 11.45 -6.36 2.94
CA LEU A 174 11.32 -5.09 3.66
C LEU A 174 11.54 -3.87 2.75
N TRP A 175 12.50 -3.95 1.83
CA TRP A 175 12.75 -2.87 0.89
C TRP A 175 11.51 -2.56 0.03
N PHE A 176 10.86 -3.61 -0.51
CA PHE A 176 9.63 -3.46 -1.29
C PHE A 176 8.45 -3.01 -0.43
N PHE A 177 8.32 -3.53 0.78
CA PHE A 177 7.28 -3.12 1.71
C PHE A 177 7.31 -1.62 1.99
N ASN A 178 8.49 -1.09 2.31
CA ASN A 178 8.67 0.35 2.56
C ASN A 178 8.32 1.19 1.33
N ALA A 179 8.77 0.79 0.14
CA ALA A 179 8.45 1.50 -1.11
C ALA A 179 6.95 1.50 -1.42
N MET A 180 6.27 0.37 -1.17
CA MET A 180 4.82 0.26 -1.37
C MET A 180 4.06 1.08 -0.34
N GLN A 181 4.48 1.07 0.92
CA GLN A 181 3.86 1.87 1.98
C GLN A 181 4.01 3.37 1.73
N ASP A 182 5.15 3.82 1.20
CA ASP A 182 5.32 5.20 0.75
C ASP A 182 4.36 5.53 -0.41
N THR A 183 4.22 4.64 -1.38
CA THR A 183 3.26 4.82 -2.49
C THR A 183 1.81 4.91 -1.99
N VAL A 184 1.42 4.12 -0.97
CA VAL A 184 0.10 4.22 -0.31
C VAL A 184 -0.07 5.62 0.27
N ARG A 185 0.90 6.09 1.08
CA ARG A 185 0.85 7.42 1.71
C ARG A 185 0.74 8.54 0.68
N GLN A 186 1.53 8.48 -0.39
CA GLN A 186 1.46 9.46 -1.47
C GLN A 186 0.12 9.41 -2.21
N THR A 187 -0.47 8.23 -2.40
CA THR A 187 -1.82 8.09 -3.01
C THR A 187 -2.90 8.74 -2.12
N VAL A 188 -2.84 8.53 -0.80
CA VAL A 188 -3.76 9.21 0.14
C VAL A 188 -3.56 10.72 0.10
N HIS A 189 -2.30 11.18 0.05
CA HIS A 189 -2.01 12.61 -0.10
C HIS A 189 -2.59 13.19 -1.40
N GLN A 190 -2.49 12.47 -2.53
CA GLN A 190 -3.12 12.89 -3.79
C GLN A 190 -4.64 13.02 -3.66
N MET A 191 -5.30 12.14 -2.89
CA MET A 191 -6.74 12.23 -2.62
C MET A 191 -7.09 13.48 -1.80
N ASP A 192 -6.28 13.81 -0.78
CA ASP A 192 -6.44 15.06 -0.02
C ASP A 192 -6.20 16.30 -0.88
N THR A 193 -5.19 16.27 -1.75
CA THR A 193 -4.94 17.34 -2.73
C THR A 193 -6.14 17.49 -3.67
N LEU A 194 -6.67 16.39 -4.19
CA LEU A 194 -7.84 16.39 -5.05
C LEU A 194 -9.05 16.99 -4.33
N LYS A 195 -9.33 16.60 -3.07
CA LYS A 195 -10.39 17.21 -2.25
C LYS A 195 -10.26 18.73 -2.23
N ARG A 196 -9.07 19.25 -1.88
CA ARG A 196 -8.83 20.70 -1.81
C ARG A 196 -9.04 21.39 -3.14
N LEU A 197 -8.59 20.78 -4.24
CA LEU A 197 -8.81 21.33 -5.58
C LEU A 197 -10.31 21.39 -5.90
N LEU A 198 -11.06 20.31 -5.68
CA LEU A 198 -12.50 20.26 -5.91
C LEU A 198 -13.24 21.33 -5.09
N LEU A 199 -12.95 21.45 -3.80
CA LEU A 199 -13.58 22.43 -2.92
C LEU A 199 -13.26 23.87 -3.32
N ASN A 200 -12.00 24.17 -3.66
CA ASN A 200 -11.60 25.52 -4.10
C ASN A 200 -12.30 25.92 -5.40
N ARG A 201 -12.44 24.99 -6.35
CA ARG A 201 -13.12 25.23 -7.63
C ARG A 201 -14.64 25.32 -7.46
N HIS A 202 -15.21 24.53 -6.55
CA HIS A 202 -16.62 24.61 -6.17
C HIS A 202 -16.97 25.98 -5.58
N SER A 203 -16.20 26.46 -4.60
CA SER A 203 -16.38 27.80 -4.02
C SER A 203 -16.25 28.92 -5.04
N ALA A 204 -15.32 28.80 -5.99
CA ALA A 204 -15.19 29.77 -7.09
C ALA A 204 -16.41 29.78 -8.02
N SER A 205 -17.01 28.61 -8.29
CA SER A 205 -18.25 28.53 -9.09
C SER A 205 -19.43 29.18 -8.37
N GLN A 206 -19.57 29.01 -7.05
CA GLN A 206 -20.64 29.66 -6.27
C GLN A 206 -20.50 31.18 -6.25
N GLN A 207 -19.28 31.71 -6.10
CA GLN A 207 -19.03 33.16 -6.13
C GLN A 207 -19.28 33.78 -7.50
N ALA A 208 -19.01 33.04 -8.59
CA ALA A 208 -19.28 33.52 -9.96
C ALA A 208 -20.78 33.60 -10.28
N VAL A 209 -21.61 32.79 -9.61
CA VAL A 209 -23.08 32.79 -9.76
C VAL A 209 -23.74 33.90 -8.93
N GLU A 210 -22.99 34.61 -8.08
CA GLU A 210 -23.47 35.73 -7.26
C GLU A 210 -23.00 37.13 -7.79
N PRO A 211 -23.30 37.55 -9.04
CA PRO A 211 -22.90 38.88 -9.50
C PRO A 211 -23.90 39.94 -9.00
N THR A 212 -23.42 40.89 -8.20
CA THR A 212 -23.95 42.26 -8.11
C THR A 212 -25.39 42.41 -7.59
N GLY A 213 -25.57 42.27 -6.27
CA GLY A 213 -26.80 42.67 -5.56
C GLY A 213 -26.71 43.91 -4.67
N VAL A 214 -25.53 44.56 -4.56
CA VAL A 214 -25.26 45.56 -3.49
C VAL A 214 -24.78 46.92 -4.00
N VAL A 215 -24.94 47.24 -5.28
CA VAL A 215 -24.68 48.60 -5.78
C VAL A 215 -25.93 49.14 -6.44
N LEU A 216 -26.35 50.35 -6.05
CA LEU A 216 -27.53 51.13 -6.48
C LEU A 216 -28.78 51.06 -5.58
N ARG A 217 -28.65 51.43 -4.29
CA ARG A 217 -29.81 51.95 -3.54
C ARG A 217 -29.53 53.13 -2.59
N HIS A 218 -28.53 53.97 -2.90
CA HIS A 218 -28.31 55.20 -2.14
C HIS A 218 -28.30 56.50 -2.96
N GLU A 219 -28.63 56.49 -4.26
CA GLU A 219 -28.62 57.71 -5.09
C GLU A 219 -29.98 58.22 -5.57
N ARG A 220 -31.09 57.74 -5.02
CA ARG A 220 -32.42 58.33 -5.26
C ARG A 220 -33.29 58.33 -4.02
N ALA A 221 -32.96 59.23 -3.09
CA ALA A 221 -33.92 59.76 -2.12
C ALA A 221 -33.41 61.11 -1.57
N SER A 222 -33.19 62.06 -2.48
CA SER A 222 -33.32 63.48 -2.17
C SER A 222 -34.40 64.06 -3.08
N ALA A 223 -35.60 64.15 -2.53
CA ALA A 223 -36.67 65.05 -2.95
C ALA A 223 -37.54 65.33 -1.73
#